data_AF-A0A811NGD5-F1
#
_entry.id   AF-A0A811NGD5-F1
#
_cell.length_a   1.000
_cell.length_b   1.000
_cell.length_c   1.000
_cell.angle_alpha   90.00
_cell.angle_beta   90.00
_cell.angle_gamma   90.00
#
_symmetry.space_group_name_H-M   'P 1'
#
loop_
_entity.id
_entity.type
_entity.pdbx_description
1 polymer ?
#
loop_
_entity_poly.entity_id
_entity_poly.type
_entity_poly.pdbx_seq_one_letter_code
_entity_poly.pdbx_strand_id
1 'polypeptide(L)'
;MDLSRGRICSSQFTTKPWNSDHGHVLDACKDSLKKLQLDYLDLYLIHFPVTTRHTGVGTTSSSLGDNDVLDIDSTISLETTWHAMEELVSMGLVRSIGIRLFISLKGSNANWLQM
;
A
#
# COMPACT_ATOMS: atom_id res chain seq x y z
N MET A 1 27.06 -10.75 29.03
CA MET A 1 26.00 -9.75 29.23
C MET A 1 26.03 -8.80 28.04
N ASP A 2 25.15 -9.00 27.06
CA ASP A 2 24.68 -7.94 26.16
C ASP A 2 23.20 -8.25 25.91
N LEU A 3 22.36 -7.46 26.58
CA LEU A 3 20.91 -7.50 26.54
C LEU A 3 20.45 -6.18 25.92
N SER A 4 20.43 -6.08 24.59
CA SER A 4 19.89 -4.89 23.93
C SER A 4 19.18 -5.14 22.58
N ARG A 5 19.11 -6.39 22.09
CA ARG A 5 18.20 -6.76 20.99
C ARG A 5 16.84 -7.18 21.55
N GLY A 6 16.01 -6.22 21.92
CA GLY A 6 14.69 -6.52 22.46
C GLY A 6 13.69 -5.38 22.28
N ARG A 7 12.74 -5.60 21.35
CA ARG A 7 11.33 -5.12 21.25
C ARG A 7 10.93 -5.22 19.76
N ILE A 8 9.94 -5.97 19.23
CA ILE A 8 8.77 -6.72 19.71
C ILE A 8 8.37 -7.78 18.64
N CYS A 9 7.79 -8.90 19.11
CA CYS A 9 6.92 -9.94 18.50
C CYS A 9 6.91 -10.27 16.99
N SER A 10 6.80 -11.58 16.73
CA SER A 10 6.42 -12.28 15.49
C SER A 10 4.97 -12.01 15.03
N SER A 11 4.51 -10.76 15.06
CA SER A 11 3.21 -10.36 14.53
C SER A 11 3.41 -9.85 13.11
N GLN A 12 2.80 -10.53 12.14
CA GLN A 12 2.79 -10.12 10.74
C GLN A 12 2.23 -8.70 10.61
N PHE A 13 3.10 -7.70 10.58
CA PHE A 13 2.68 -6.30 10.47
C PHE A 13 2.46 -5.98 8.99
N THR A 14 1.19 -5.84 8.64
CA THR A 14 0.75 -5.43 7.29
C THR A 14 0.36 -3.96 7.33
N THR A 15 0.94 -3.15 6.45
CA THR A 15 0.52 -1.75 6.26
C THR A 15 0.37 -1.44 4.76
N LYS A 16 -0.19 -0.28 4.45
CA LYS A 16 -0.61 0.13 3.10
C LYS A 16 -0.11 1.55 2.83
N PRO A 17 0.40 1.88 1.64
CA PRO A 17 0.54 3.27 1.24
C PRO A 17 -0.85 3.90 1.10
N TRP A 18 -0.95 5.19 1.40
CA TRP A 18 -2.13 5.98 1.02
C TRP A 18 -2.12 6.22 -0.49
N ASN A 19 -3.30 6.44 -1.08
CA ASN A 19 -3.43 6.68 -2.52
C ASN A 19 -2.65 7.93 -2.99
N SER A 20 -2.41 8.89 -2.09
CA SER A 20 -1.59 10.08 -2.32
C SER A 20 -0.09 9.82 -2.29
N ASP A 21 0.34 8.64 -1.83
CA ASP A 21 1.75 8.29 -1.64
C ASP A 21 2.29 7.32 -2.69
N HIS A 22 1.52 7.00 -3.74
CA HIS A 22 1.97 6.11 -4.81
C HIS A 22 3.23 6.60 -5.56
N GLY A 23 3.45 7.91 -5.61
CA GLY A 23 4.71 8.49 -6.11
C GLY A 23 5.82 8.63 -5.07
N HIS A 24 5.52 8.38 -3.79
CA HIS A 24 6.39 8.63 -2.63
C HIS A 24 6.47 7.41 -1.71
N VAL A 25 6.45 6.21 -2.31
CA VAL A 25 6.37 4.91 -1.63
C VAL A 25 7.45 4.72 -0.57
N LEU A 26 8.68 5.15 -0.85
CA LEU A 26 9.80 5.04 0.09
C LEU A 26 9.57 5.86 1.36
N ASP A 27 9.18 7.12 1.21
CA ASP A 27 8.97 8.03 2.33
C ASP A 27 7.76 7.62 3.16
N ALA A 28 6.68 7.16 2.50
CA ALA A 28 5.51 6.62 3.17
C ALA A 28 5.81 5.32 3.95
N CYS A 29 6.67 4.46 3.41
CA CYS A 29 7.14 3.26 4.12
C CYS A 29 7.98 3.65 5.35
N LYS A 30 8.92 4.59 5.22
CA LYS A 30 9.74 5.06 6.34
C LYS A 30 8.91 5.74 7.44
N ASP A 31 7.93 6.56 7.06
CA ASP A 31 7.00 7.17 8.00
C ASP A 31 6.16 6.11 8.73
N SER A 32 5.67 5.09 8.01
CA SER A 32 4.96 3.96 8.61
C SER A 32 5.82 3.21 9.62
N LEU A 33 7.07 2.87 9.25
CA LEU A 33 8.04 2.21 10.14
C LEU A 33 8.30 3.06 11.39
N LYS A 34 8.50 4.37 11.23
CA LYS A 34 8.71 5.30 12.35
C LYS A 34 7.51 5.38 13.29
N LYS A 35 6.29 5.48 12.74
CA LYS A 35 5.04 5.54 13.51
C LYS A 35 4.77 4.24 14.27
N LEU A 36 5.07 3.10 13.64
CA LEU A 36 4.91 1.77 14.23
C LEU A 36 6.10 1.37 15.13
N GLN A 37 7.20 2.14 15.12
CA GLN A 37 8.45 1.83 15.81
C GLN A 37 9.01 0.46 15.41
N LEU A 38 9.00 0.17 14.11
CA LEU A 38 9.48 -1.08 13.52
C LEU A 38 10.70 -0.82 12.64
N ASP A 39 11.57 -1.83 12.54
CA ASP A 39 12.72 -1.80 11.63
C ASP A 39 12.37 -2.32 10.22
N TYR A 40 11.34 -3.16 10.11
CA TYR A 40 10.87 -3.73 8.84
C TYR A 40 9.36 -4.07 8.89
N LEU A 41 8.76 -4.25 7.72
CA LEU A 41 7.39 -4.75 7.54
C LEU A 41 7.40 -6.14 6.92
N ASP A 42 6.51 -7.03 7.37
CA ASP A 42 6.38 -8.35 6.73
C ASP A 42 5.66 -8.26 5.38
N LEU A 43 4.67 -7.37 5.28
CA LEU A 43 3.84 -7.23 4.09
C LEU A 43 3.44 -5.77 3.84
N TYR A 44 3.65 -5.27 2.63
CA TYR A 44 3.19 -3.95 2.18
C TYR A 44 2.24 -4.09 0.98
N LEU A 45 1.02 -3.56 1.10
CA LEU A 45 -0.05 -3.80 0.11
C LEU A 45 -0.56 -2.52 -0.55
N ILE A 46 -0.56 -2.47 -1.88
CA ILE A 46 -1.35 -1.48 -2.63
C ILE A 46 -2.83 -1.78 -2.40
N HIS A 47 -3.55 -0.86 -1.75
CA HIS A 47 -4.94 -1.07 -1.36
C HIS A 47 -5.95 -0.69 -2.44
N PHE A 48 -5.69 0.41 -3.14
CA PHE A 48 -6.45 0.85 -4.30
C PHE A 48 -5.44 1.25 -5.37
N PRO A 49 -5.48 0.68 -6.58
CA PRO A 49 -4.58 1.05 -7.67
C PRO A 49 -5.03 2.36 -8.35
N VAL A 50 -5.34 3.38 -7.54
CA VAL A 50 -5.75 4.71 -7.99
C VAL A 50 -4.84 5.72 -7.29
N THR A 51 -4.00 6.38 -8.06
CA THR A 51 -3.11 7.41 -7.55
C THR A 51 -3.86 8.73 -7.47
N THR A 52 -3.82 9.37 -6.30
CA THR A 52 -4.39 10.71 -6.10
C THR A 52 -3.27 11.73 -5.92
N ARG A 53 -3.55 13.01 -6.17
CA ARG A 53 -2.55 14.08 -5.96
C ARG A 53 -1.93 14.01 -4.57
N HIS A 54 -0.60 14.12 -4.52
CA HIS A 54 0.17 14.03 -3.29
C HIS A 54 -0.22 15.13 -2.30
N THR A 55 -0.60 14.73 -1.08
CA THR A 55 -1.05 15.59 0.01
C THR A 55 -0.01 15.77 1.12
N GLY A 56 1.17 15.16 0.95
CA GLY A 56 2.21 15.09 1.96
C GLY A 56 2.22 13.74 2.67
N VAL A 57 3.42 13.22 2.90
CA VAL A 57 3.63 11.91 3.56
C VAL A 57 3.03 11.91 4.97
N GLY A 58 2.25 10.88 5.27
CA GLY A 58 1.64 10.69 6.59
C GLY A 58 0.36 11.47 6.82
N THR A 59 -0.17 12.16 5.80
CA THR A 59 -1.51 12.72 5.80
C THR A 59 -2.54 11.64 5.42
N THR A 60 -3.77 11.76 5.94
CA THR A 60 -4.87 10.82 5.64
C THR A 60 -5.95 11.44 4.78
N SER A 61 -5.70 12.64 4.25
CA SER A 61 -6.64 13.41 3.44
C SER A 61 -6.50 13.07 1.97
N SER A 62 -7.62 12.70 1.34
CA SER A 62 -7.72 12.61 -0.12
C SER A 62 -7.75 14.01 -0.72
N SER A 63 -6.97 14.25 -1.77
CA SER A 63 -7.14 15.46 -2.59
C SER A 63 -8.49 15.39 -3.30
N LEU A 64 -9.40 16.28 -2.92
CA LEU A 64 -10.65 16.52 -3.65
C LEU A 64 -10.37 17.64 -4.68
N GLY A 65 -10.71 17.38 -5.93
CA GLY A 65 -10.75 18.38 -7.00
C GLY A 65 -12.10 19.11 -7.02
N ASP A 66 -12.35 19.83 -8.11
CA ASP A 66 -13.59 20.58 -8.27
C ASP A 66 -14.81 19.63 -8.25
N ASN A 67 -15.83 20.00 -7.46
CA ASN A 67 -17.07 19.24 -7.22
C ASN A 67 -16.93 17.97 -6.34
N ASP A 68 -15.99 17.95 -5.38
CA ASP A 68 -15.77 16.83 -4.45
C ASP A 68 -15.40 15.49 -5.13
N VAL A 69 -14.87 15.57 -6.36
CA VAL A 69 -14.37 14.40 -7.11
C VAL A 69 -12.91 14.15 -6.72
N LEU A 70 -12.51 12.89 -6.61
CA LEU A 70 -11.11 12.53 -6.35
C LEU A 70 -10.20 13.09 -7.45
N ASP A 71 -9.17 13.84 -7.05
CA ASP A 71 -8.15 14.36 -7.94
C ASP A 71 -7.14 13.26 -8.26
N ILE A 72 -7.41 12.54 -9.36
CA ILE A 72 -6.62 11.40 -9.82
C ILE A 72 -5.39 11.91 -10.58
N ASP A 73 -4.22 11.53 -10.08
CA ASP A 73 -2.96 11.82 -10.76
C ASP A 73 -2.64 10.70 -11.75
N SER A 74 -2.80 11.00 -13.04
CA SER A 74 -2.54 10.07 -14.14
C SER A 74 -1.06 10.02 -14.56
N THR A 75 -0.19 10.85 -13.97
CA THR A 75 1.24 10.86 -14.29
C THR A 75 2.00 9.72 -13.61
N ILE A 76 1.45 9.17 -12.53
CA ILE A 76 2.03 8.07 -11.78
C ILE A 76 1.31 6.78 -12.16
N SER A 77 2.04 5.88 -12.83
CA SER A 77 1.51 4.57 -13.20
C SER A 77 1.60 3.60 -12.02
N LEU A 78 0.78 2.54 -12.09
CA LEU A 78 0.87 1.44 -11.14
C LEU A 78 2.24 0.73 -11.25
N GLU A 79 2.81 0.66 -12.46
CA GLU A 79 4.13 0.09 -12.70
C GLU A 79 5.23 0.86 -11.97
N THR A 80 5.23 2.20 -12.05
CA THR A 80 6.21 3.02 -11.31
C THR A 80 6.07 2.85 -9.80
N THR A 81 4.83 2.74 -9.31
CA THR A 81 4.54 2.46 -7.90
C THR A 81 5.07 1.08 -7.49
N TRP A 82 4.87 0.07 -8.34
CA TRP A 82 5.31 -1.30 -8.10
C TRP A 82 6.83 -1.41 -8.04
N HIS A 83 7.55 -0.80 -8.97
CA HIS A 83 9.02 -0.78 -8.94
C HIS A 83 9.55 -0.11 -7.68
N ALA A 84 8.94 0.99 -7.23
CA ALA A 84 9.31 1.61 -5.96
C ALA A 84 9.08 0.67 -4.75
N MET A 85 8.06 -0.19 -4.81
CA MET A 85 7.85 -1.23 -3.80
C MET A 85 8.87 -2.37 -3.88
N GLU A 86 9.34 -2.73 -5.08
CA GLU A 86 10.43 -3.72 -5.25
C GLU A 86 11.75 -3.20 -4.67
N GLU A 87 12.02 -1.91 -4.78
CA GLU A 87 13.17 -1.26 -4.13
C GLU A 87 13.09 -1.39 -2.60
N LEU A 88 11.90 -1.24 -2.00
CA LEU A 88 11.72 -1.45 -0.56
C LEU A 88 12.11 -2.86 -0.09
N VAL A 89 11.82 -3.87 -0.91
CA VAL A 89 12.23 -5.25 -0.66
C VAL A 89 13.75 -5.39 -0.75
N SER A 90 14.34 -4.79 -1.79
CA SER A 90 15.79 -4.80 -1.99
C SER A 90 16.54 -4.11 -0.85
N MET A 91 15.95 -3.07 -0.25
CA MET A 91 16.49 -2.36 0.91
C MET A 91 16.26 -3.10 2.24
N GLY A 92 15.49 -4.19 2.26
CA GLY A 92 15.15 -4.93 3.47
C GLY A 92 14.14 -4.24 4.39
N LEU A 93 13.51 -3.16 3.93
CA LEU A 93 12.47 -2.43 4.68
C LEU A 93 11.15 -3.19 4.70
N VAL A 94 10.91 -4.01 3.67
CA VAL A 94 9.70 -4.82 3.51
C VAL A 94 10.11 -6.23 3.07
N ARG A 95 9.48 -7.29 3.62
CA ARG A 95 9.76 -8.67 3.21
C ARG A 95 8.94 -9.12 2.00
N SER A 96 7.66 -8.74 1.96
CA SER A 96 6.73 -9.11 0.89
C SER A 96 5.91 -7.92 0.44
N ILE A 97 5.58 -7.86 -0.85
CA ILE A 97 4.72 -6.83 -1.44
C ILE A 97 3.54 -7.46 -2.17
N GLY A 98 2.45 -6.73 -2.34
CA GLY A 98 1.29 -7.22 -3.08
C GLY A 98 0.25 -6.16 -3.41
N ILE A 99 -0.76 -6.56 -4.18
CA ILE A 99 -1.92 -5.72 -4.53
C ILE A 99 -3.16 -6.39 -3.95
N ARG A 100 -3.97 -5.63 -3.19
CA ARG A 100 -5.29 -6.09 -2.77
C ARG A 100 -6.32 -5.67 -3.82
N LEU A 101 -6.80 -6.63 -4.60
CA LEU A 101 -7.91 -6.42 -5.53
C LEU A 101 -9.15 -7.15 -5.00
N PHE A 102 -10.21 -6.41 -4.65
CA PHE A 102 -11.52 -7.00 -4.37
C PHE A 102 -12.32 -7.10 -5.67
N ILE A 103 -12.30 -8.27 -6.32
CA ILE A 103 -13.18 -8.55 -7.47
C ILE A 103 -14.45 -9.19 -6.92
N SER A 104 -15.59 -8.49 -7.00
CA SER A 104 -16.90 -9.12 -6.78
C SER A 104 -17.24 -9.94 -8.03
N LEU A 105 -17.02 -11.25 -7.95
CA LEU A 105 -17.60 -12.17 -8.93
C LEU A 105 -19.10 -12.26 -8.64
N LYS A 106 -19.90 -11.39 -9.27
CA LYS A 106 -21.33 -11.68 -9.42
C LYS A 106 -21.44 -12.86 -10.37
N GLY A 107 -21.67 -14.05 -9.82
CA GLY A 107 -21.95 -15.25 -10.60
C GLY A 107 -23.11 -14.98 -11.56
N SER A 108 -22.82 -14.99 -12.85
CA SER A 108 -23.83 -15.02 -13.89
C SER A 108 -24.64 -16.31 -13.73
N ASN A 109 -25.97 -16.18 -13.80
CA ASN A 109 -26.94 -17.26 -13.68
C ASN A 109 -26.50 -18.50 -14.48
N ALA A 110 -26.14 -19.58 -13.76
CA ALA A 110 -25.97 -20.90 -14.35
C ALA A 110 -27.36 -21.44 -14.70
N ASN A 111 -27.75 -21.27 -15.96
CA ASN A 111 -28.91 -21.94 -16.53
C ASN A 111 -28.49 -23.38 -16.87
N TRP A 112 -28.69 -24.29 -15.91
CA TRP A 112 -28.48 -25.71 -16.15
C TRP A 112 -29.64 -26.22 -17.01
N LEU A 113 -29.33 -26.63 -18.24
CA LEU A 113 -30.26 -27.29 -19.14
C LEU A 113 -30.83 -28.54 -18.46
N GLN A 114 -32.15 -28.55 -18.36
CA GLN A 114 -32.96 -29.70 -17.97
C GLN A 114 -32.96 -30.70 -19.15
N MET A 115 -32.31 -31.84 -18.94
CA MET A 115 -32.55 -33.10 -19.66
C MET A 115 -33.21 -34.08 -18.69
#